data_AF-A0A7X6V0D1-F1
#
_entry.id   AF-A0A7X6V0D1-F1
#
_cell.length_a   1.000
_cell.length_b   1.000
_cell.length_c   1.000
_cell.angle_alpha   90.00
_cell.angle_beta   90.00
_cell.angle_gamma   90.00
#
_symmetry.space_group_name_H-M   'P 1'
#
loop_
_entity.id
_entity.type
_entity.pdbx_description
1 polymer ?
#
loop_
_entity_poly.entity_id
_entity_poly.type
_entity_poly.pdbx_seq_one_letter_code
_entity_poly.pdbx_strand_id
1 'polypeptide(L)' 'MRKDKIIYSINIEDVQNVAQQELGRKLVPSELKIVEDKIGDQIDWFEAIASVINYHIAQHETAQTT' A
#
# COMPACT_ATOMS: atom_id res chain seq x y z
N MET A 1 19.78 -6.95 0.73
CA MET A 1 18.76 -5.96 0.27
C MET A 1 19.00 -4.64 0.97
N ARG A 2 18.65 -3.52 0.32
CA ARG A 2 18.62 -2.21 0.98
C ARG A 2 17.53 -2.22 2.07
N LYS A 3 17.86 -1.77 3.29
CA LYS A 3 16.94 -1.79 4.44
C LYS A 3 15.75 -0.85 4.25
N ASP A 4 15.91 0.14 3.39
CA ASP A 4 15.01 1.23 3.04
C ASP A 4 14.34 1.03 1.67
N LYS A 5 14.41 -0.18 1.10
CA LYS A 5 13.73 -0.46 -0.16
C LYS A 5 12.21 -0.38 0.04
N ILE A 6 11.56 0.54 -0.69
CA ILE A 6 10.12 0.58 -0.83
C ILE A 6 9.65 -0.67 -1.59
N ILE A 7 8.74 -1.44 -0.99
CA ILE A 7 8.17 -2.67 -1.59
C ILE A 7 6.94 -2.32 -2.44
N TYR A 8 6.12 -1.38 -1.97
CA TYR A 8 4.93 -0.86 -2.65
C TYR A 8 4.76 0.63 -2.30
N SER A 9 4.23 1.42 -3.23
CA SER A 9 4.00 2.86 -3.05
C SER A 9 2.77 3.33 -3.81
N ILE A 10 2.06 4.29 -3.21
CA ILE A 10 1.06 5.12 -3.88
C ILE A 10 1.72 6.49 -4.08
N ASN A 11 1.71 7.01 -5.30
CA ASN A 11 2.30 8.30 -5.64
C ASN A 11 1.23 9.38 -5.89
N ILE A 12 1.67 10.62 -6.11
CA ILE A 12 0.76 11.75 -6.36
C ILE A 12 -0.08 11.55 -7.63
N GLU A 13 0.48 10.95 -8.68
CA GLU A 13 -0.24 10.69 -9.92
C GLU A 13 -1.38 9.69 -9.70
N ASP A 14 -1.16 8.63 -8.92
CA ASP A 14 -2.20 7.67 -8.54
C ASP A 14 -3.36 8.38 -7.84
N VAL A 15 -3.05 9.22 -6.85
CA VAL A 15 -4.05 10.03 -6.12
C VAL A 15 -4.79 10.98 -7.05
N GLN A 16 -4.10 11.64 -7.96
CA GLN A 16 -4.72 12.58 -8.91
C GLN A 16 -5.60 11.88 -9.94
N ASN A 17 -5.23 10.67 -10.37
CA ASN A 17 -6.05 9.87 -11.28
C ASN A 17 -7.36 9.45 -10.59
N VAL A 18 -7.29 8.99 -9.35
CA VAL A 18 -8.49 8.69 -8.55
C VAL A 18 -9.33 9.95 -8.34
N ALA A 19 -8.73 11.09 -8.00
CA ALA A 19 -9.46 12.35 -7.84
C ALA A 19 -10.15 12.81 -9.14
N GLN A 20 -9.50 12.64 -10.29
CA GLN A 20 -10.09 12.96 -11.58
C GLN A 20 -11.28 12.04 -11.91
N GLN A 21 -11.23 10.77 -11.52
CA GLN A 21 -12.32 9.80 -11.73
C GLN A 21 -13.49 10.04 -10.78
N GLU A 22 -13.22 10.24 -9.48
CA GLU A 22 -14.24 10.33 -8.44
C GLU A 22 -14.84 11.75 -8.30
N LEU A 23 -14.03 12.79 -8.52
CA LEU A 23 -14.41 14.19 -8.30
C LEU A 23 -14.42 15.03 -9.58
N GLY A 24 -13.98 14.49 -10.72
CA GLY A 24 -13.92 15.21 -11.99
C GLY A 24 -12.85 16.31 -12.03
N ARG A 25 -11.97 16.41 -11.03
CA ARG A 25 -10.90 17.42 -10.96
C ARG A 25 -9.67 16.90 -10.22
N LYS A 26 -8.55 17.60 -10.42
CA LYS A 26 -7.35 17.40 -9.61
C LYS A 26 -7.48 18.01 -8.21
N LEU A 27 -6.79 17.41 -7.25
CA LEU A 27 -6.64 17.92 -5.89
C LEU A 27 -5.59 19.04 -5.85
N VAL A 28 -5.84 20.05 -5.04
CA VAL A 28 -4.84 21.09 -4.74
C VAL A 28 -3.85 20.60 -3.67
N PRO A 29 -2.68 21.26 -3.48
CA PRO A 29 -1.65 20.76 -2.55
C PRO A 29 -2.13 20.52 -1.11
N SER A 30 -3.03 21.36 -0.59
CA SER A 30 -3.59 21.16 0.76
C SER A 30 -4.47 19.92 0.86
N GLU A 31 -5.19 19.57 -0.21
CA GLU A 31 -6.01 18.35 -0.28
C GLU A 31 -5.13 17.11 -0.45
N LEU A 32 -4.08 17.18 -1.28
CA LEU A 32 -3.09 16.11 -1.38
C LEU A 32 -2.45 15.79 -0.04
N LYS A 33 -2.16 16.82 0.77
CA LYS A 33 -1.59 16.63 2.11
C LYS A 33 -2.54 15.87 3.03
N ILE A 34 -3.84 16.16 2.96
CA ILE A 34 -4.86 15.42 3.71
C ILE A 34 -4.86 13.94 3.30
N VAL A 35 -4.74 13.64 2.00
CA VAL A 35 -4.67 12.25 1.52
C VAL A 35 -3.40 11.59 2.05
N GLU A 36 -2.22 12.21 1.92
CA GLU A 36 -0.95 11.68 2.43
C GLU A 36 -1.03 11.33 3.93
N ASP A 37 -1.61 12.22 4.73
CA ASP A 37 -1.68 12.07 6.18
C ASP A 37 -2.73 11.03 6.64
N LYS A 38 -3.69 10.66 5.78
CA LYS A 38 -4.83 9.81 6.16
C LYS A 38 -4.92 8.49 5.42
N ILE A 39 -4.32 8.36 4.25
CA ILE A 39 -4.43 7.15 3.43
C ILE A 39 -3.84 5.94 4.13
N GLY A 40 -2.77 6.13 4.91
CA GLY A 40 -2.15 5.06 5.70
C GLY A 40 -3.07 4.49 6.78
N ASP A 41 -3.96 5.30 7.35
CA ASP A 41 -4.94 4.86 8.35
C ASP A 41 -6.07 4.01 7.72
N GLN A 42 -6.26 4.11 6.41
CA GLN A 42 -7.29 3.37 5.65
C GLN A 42 -6.76 2.06 5.06
N ILE A 43 -5.45 1.88 5.00
CA ILE A 43 -4.81 0.67 4.48
C ILE A 43 -4.37 -0.17 5.67
N ASP A 44 -4.95 -1.36 5.84
CA ASP A 44 -4.47 -2.36 6.80
C ASP A 44 -3.19 -3.04 6.28
N TRP A 45 -2.11 -2.25 6.25
CA TRP A 45 -0.82 -2.67 5.70
C TRP A 45 -0.18 -3.77 6.54
N PHE A 46 -0.48 -3.81 7.85
CA PHE A 46 0.02 -4.87 8.73
C PHE A 46 -0.61 -6.20 8.35
N GLU A 47 -1.93 -6.27 8.26
CA GLU A 47 -2.63 -7.51 7.89
C GLU A 47 -2.26 -7.95 6.47
N ALA A 48 -2.13 -7.02 5.52
CA ALA A 48 -1.69 -7.34 4.17
C ALA A 48 -0.31 -8.03 4.15
N ILE A 49 0.65 -7.50 4.91
CA ILE A 49 1.99 -8.09 5.03
C ILE A 49 1.91 -9.45 5.74
N ALA A 50 1.19 -9.52 6.86
CA ALA A 50 1.05 -10.74 7.66
C ALA A 50 0.41 -11.87 6.86
N SER A 51 -0.65 -11.57 6.12
CA SER A 51 -1.36 -12.51 5.24
C SER A 51 -0.44 -13.09 4.16
N VAL A 52 0.35 -12.25 3.47
CA VAL A 52 1.30 -12.72 2.45
C VAL A 52 2.38 -13.61 3.07
N ILE A 53 2.92 -13.24 4.23
CA ILE A 53 3.91 -14.08 4.94
C ILE A 53 3.28 -15.42 5.32
N ASN A 54 2.10 -15.41 5.94
CA ASN A 54 1.47 -16.62 6.43
C ASN A 54 1.08 -17.57 5.29
N TYR A 55 0.49 -17.04 4.22
CA TYR A 55 -0.03 -17.87 3.14
C TYR A 55 1.04 -18.33 2.15
N HIS A 56 2.02 -17.49 1.83
CA HIS A 56 3.02 -17.78 0.80
C HIS A 56 4.40 -18.14 1.31
N ILE A 57 4.69 -17.94 2.60
CA ILE A 57 6.01 -18.23 3.16
C ILE A 57 5.90 -19.31 4.23
N ALA A 58 5.11 -19.08 5.29
CA ALA A 58 5.01 -20.01 6.42
C ALA A 58 4.40 -21.37 6.03
N GLN A 59 3.53 -21.42 5.01
CA GLN A 59 2.97 -22.68 4.48
C GLN A 59 4.00 -23.53 3.70
N HIS A 60 5.19 -23.01 3.38
CA HIS A 60 6.23 -23.76 2.66
C HIS A 60 7.17 -24.57 3.58
N GLU A 61 7.16 -24.36 4.90
CA GLU A 61 8.02 -25.13 5.83
C GLU A 61 7.51 -26.57 6.08
N THR A 62 6.22 -26.83 5.89
CA THR A 62 5.63 -28.16 6.16
C THR A 62 5.88 -29.18 5.04
N ALA A 63 6.18 -28.73 3.81
CA ALA A 63 6.34 -29.61 2.64
C ALA A 63 7.79 -30.00 2.32
N GLN A 64 8.79 -29.40 3.00
CA GLN A 64 10.21 -29.68 2.73
C GLN A 64 10.88 -30.57 3.78
N THR A 65 10.12 -31.03 4.79
CA THR A 65 10.65 -31.84 5.90
C THR A 65 10.15 -33.30 5.88
N THR A 66 9.65 -33.80 4.74
CA THR A 66 9.24 -35.21 4.59
C THR A 66 10.03 -35.89 3.49
#